data_AF-A0A6C0CJ81-F1
#
_entry.id   AF-A0A6C0CJ81-F1
#
_cell.length_a   1.000
_cell.length_b   1.000
_cell.length_c   1.000
_cell.angle_alpha   90.00
_cell.angle_beta   90.00
_cell.angle_gamma   90.00
#
_symmetry.space_group_name_H-M   'P 1'
#
loop_
_entity.id
_entity.type
_entity.pdbx_description
1 polymer ?
#
loop_
_entity_poly.entity_id
_entity_poly.type
_entity_poly.pdbx_seq_one_letter_code
_entity_poly.pdbx_strand_id
1 'polypeptide(L)'
;MDDIFYNECKNLLTPLTQKGWTFLKLQNNEIIMQKQFNELDVIKITTINHFIECVLPMKNPSFNFNKRIKNDHQSISFLKNYINDIIYV
;
A
#
# COMPACT_ATOMS: atom_id res chain seq x y z
N MET A 1 9.97 -8.49 -5.52
CA MET A 1 8.56 -8.93 -5.43
C MET A 1 8.33 -9.92 -6.56
N ASP A 2 7.69 -11.06 -6.31
CA ASP A 2 7.23 -11.88 -7.43
C ASP A 2 6.02 -11.22 -8.12
N ASP A 3 5.77 -11.61 -9.37
CA ASP A 3 4.73 -11.02 -10.21
C ASP A 3 3.32 -11.27 -9.67
N ILE A 4 3.09 -12.36 -8.95
CA ILE A 4 1.78 -12.71 -8.40
C ILE A 4 1.44 -11.72 -7.29
N PHE A 5 2.31 -11.60 -6.30
CA PHE A 5 2.13 -10.66 -5.18
C PHE A 5 2.06 -9.21 -5.68
N TYR A 6 2.91 -8.83 -6.63
CA TYR A 6 2.88 -7.50 -7.24
C TYR A 6 1.52 -7.17 -7.85
N ASN A 7 0.97 -8.08 -8.65
CA ASN A 7 -0.33 -7.89 -9.29
C ASN A 7 -1.46 -7.85 -8.25
N GLU A 8 -1.39 -8.67 -7.20
CA GLU A 8 -2.37 -8.62 -6.10
C GLU A 8 -2.36 -7.27 -5.37
N CYS A 9 -1.18 -6.76 -4.98
CA CYS A 9 -1.07 -5.44 -4.36
C CYS A 9 -1.60 -4.33 -5.27
N LYS A 10 -1.23 -4.35 -6.56
CA LYS A 10 -1.72 -3.38 -7.54
C LYS A 10 -3.25 -3.42 -7.66
N ASN A 11 -3.83 -4.61 -7.73
CA ASN A 11 -5.28 -4.79 -7.83
C ASN A 11 -6.00 -4.28 -6.57
N LEU A 12 -5.45 -4.55 -5.39
CA LEU A 12 -6.00 -4.05 -4.12
C LEU A 12 -5.98 -2.52 -4.04
N LEU A 13 -4.93 -1.88 -4.56
CA LEU A 13 -4.79 -0.42 -4.53
C LEU A 13 -5.59 0.29 -5.61
N THR A 14 -5.92 -0.37 -6.73
CA THR A 14 -6.60 0.24 -7.88
C THR A 14 -7.90 0.99 -7.52
N PRO A 15 -8.80 0.47 -6.66
CA PRO A 15 -10.02 1.18 -6.27
C PRO A 15 -9.78 2.55 -5.61
N LEU A 16 -8.64 2.75 -4.95
CA LEU A 16 -8.30 4.03 -4.33
C LEU A 16 -8.14 5.16 -5.36
N THR A 17 -7.90 4.83 -6.64
CA THR A 17 -7.83 5.84 -7.72
C THR A 17 -9.12 6.64 -7.85
N GLN A 18 -10.28 6.01 -7.60
CA GLN A 18 -11.59 6.67 -7.58
C GLN A 18 -11.76 7.62 -6.39
N LYS A 19 -10.92 7.47 -5.37
CA LYS A 19 -10.87 8.33 -4.19
C LYS A 19 -9.74 9.36 -4.32
N GLY A 20 -9.22 9.66 -5.50
CA GLY A 20 -8.19 10.69 -5.69
C GLY A 20 -6.79 10.28 -5.24
N TRP A 21 -6.49 8.98 -5.23
CA TRP A 21 -5.12 8.50 -5.09
C TRP A 21 -4.48 8.24 -6.46
N THR A 22 -3.17 8.34 -6.58
CA THR A 22 -2.44 8.16 -7.84
C THR A 22 -1.19 7.33 -7.63
N PHE A 23 -0.94 6.37 -8.53
CA PHE A 23 0.29 5.59 -8.54
C PHE A 23 1.46 6.48 -8.96
N LEU A 24 2.43 6.64 -8.07
CA LEU A 24 3.69 7.36 -8.35
C LEU A 24 4.77 6.40 -8.85
N LYS A 25 4.76 5.16 -8.35
CA LYS A 25 5.76 4.15 -8.69
C LYS A 25 5.15 2.76 -8.73
N LEU A 26 5.44 2.04 -9.81
CA LEU A 26 5.00 0.67 -10.08
C LEU A 26 6.21 -0.08 -10.65
N GLN A 27 7.04 -0.63 -9.77
CA GLN A 27 8.26 -1.37 -10.12
C GLN A 27 8.30 -2.72 -9.40
N ASN A 28 9.10 -3.65 -9.91
CA ASN A 28 9.16 -5.05 -9.45
C ASN A 28 9.49 -5.25 -7.96
N ASN A 29 9.93 -4.23 -7.23
CA ASN A 29 10.22 -4.32 -5.79
C ASN A 29 9.50 -3.26 -4.96
N GLU A 30 8.75 -2.36 -5.59
CA GLU A 30 8.22 -1.17 -4.95
C GLU A 30 6.97 -0.66 -5.65
N ILE A 31 5.91 -0.49 -4.85
CA ILE A 31 4.68 0.20 -5.24
C ILE A 31 4.54 1.44 -4.35
N ILE A 32 4.34 2.61 -4.95
CA ILE A 32 4.09 3.87 -4.24
C ILE A 32 2.84 4.51 -4.81
N MET A 33 1.94 4.91 -3.92
CA MET A 33 0.69 5.58 -4.23
C MET A 33 0.49 6.75 -3.28
N GLN A 34 0.07 7.90 -3.81
CA GLN A 34 -0.09 9.13 -3.04
C GLN A 34 -1.49 9.72 -3.24
N LYS A 35 -2.03 10.36 -2.20
CA LYS A 35 -3.29 11.09 -2.29
C LYS A 35 -3.09 12.45 -2.95
N GLN A 36 -3.94 12.78 -3.91
CA GLN A 36 -3.98 14.11 -4.52
C GLN A 36 -4.31 15.18 -3.46
N PHE A 37 -3.59 16.31 -3.52
CA PHE A 37 -3.73 17.45 -2.61
C PHE A 37 -3.46 17.14 -1.13
N ASN A 38 -2.95 15.95 -0.80
CA ASN A 38 -2.41 15.63 0.52
C ASN A 38 -1.12 14.83 0.38
N GLU A 39 -0.01 15.55 0.17
CA GLU A 39 1.28 14.95 -0.15
C GLU A 39 1.85 14.04 0.96
N LEU A 40 1.36 14.21 2.19
CA LEU A 40 1.75 13.40 3.35
C LEU A 40 1.12 12.01 3.35
N ASP A 41 -0.01 11.84 2.65
CA ASP A 41 -0.70 10.56 2.55
C ASP A 41 -0.08 9.70 1.45
N VAL A 42 0.88 8.87 1.85
CA VAL A 42 1.62 7.98 0.95
C VAL A 42 1.49 6.54 1.42
N ILE A 43 0.97 5.69 0.53
CA ILE A 43 1.03 4.24 0.65
C ILE A 43 2.27 3.78 -0.09
N LYS A 44 3.17 3.09 0.62
CA LYS A 44 4.37 2.49 0.04
C LYS A 44 4.45 1.02 0.44
N ILE A 45 4.65 0.16 -0.56
CA ILE A 45 4.84 -1.28 -0.38
C ILE A 45 6.18 -1.63 -1.01
N THR A 46 7.10 -2.17 -0.22
CA THR A 46 8.44 -2.56 -0.68
C THR A 46 8.78 -3.97 -0.25
N THR A 47 9.40 -4.74 -1.14
CA THR A 47 10.04 -6.01 -0.77
C THR A 47 11.52 -5.78 -0.51
N ILE A 48 11.94 -5.98 0.73
CA ILE A 48 13.34 -5.86 1.17
C ILE A 48 13.77 -7.22 1.74
N ASN A 49 14.74 -7.86 1.09
CA ASN A 49 15.16 -9.24 1.40
C ASN A 49 13.96 -10.21 1.37
N HIS A 50 13.66 -10.83 2.51
CA HIS A 50 12.53 -11.76 2.69
C HIS A 50 11.34 -11.11 3.41
N PHE A 51 11.29 -9.78 3.44
CA PHE A 51 10.23 -9.04 4.12
C PHE A 51 9.50 -8.11 3.15
N ILE A 52 8.20 -8.00 3.39
CA ILE A 52 7.33 -6.98 2.83
C ILE A 52 7.20 -5.87 3.87
N GLU A 53 7.51 -4.66 3.46
CA GLU A 53 7.30 -3.44 4.25
C GLU A 53 6.15 -2.65 3.65
N CYS A 54 5.18 -2.34 4.50
CA CYS A 54 4.07 -1.45 4.18
C CYS A 54 4.20 -0.18 5.04
N VAL A 55 4.35 0.97 4.39
CA VAL A 55 4.20 2.28 5.00
C VAL A 55 2.84 2.82 4.59
N LEU A 56 1.98 3.08 5.57
CA LEU A 56 0.57 3.40 5.37
C LEU A 56 0.19 4.64 6.20
N PRO A 57 -0.59 5.58 5.65
CA PRO A 57 -1.04 6.74 6.41
C PRO A 57 -1.99 6.36 7.54
N MET A 58 -1.89 7.06 8.66
CA MET A 58 -2.81 6.92 9.78
C MET A 58 -3.87 8.03 9.71
N LYS A 59 -4.99 7.86 10.45
CA LYS A 59 -6.01 8.91 10.60
C LYS A 59 -5.45 10.24 11.11
N ASN A 60 -4.28 10.22 11.76
CA ASN A 60 -3.52 11.43 12.03
C ASN A 60 -2.45 11.61 10.93
N PRO A 61 -2.59 12.61 10.05
CA PRO A 61 -1.74 12.79 8.85
C PRO A 61 -0.28 13.13 9.19
N SER A 62 0.04 13.44 10.45
CA SER A 62 1.43 13.63 10.90
C SER A 62 2.20 12.32 11.08
N PHE A 63 1.55 11.16 10.97
CA PHE A 63 2.15 9.86 11.27
C PHE A 63 1.84 8.81 10.21
N ASN A 64 2.88 8.08 9.81
CA ASN A 64 2.76 6.89 8.97
C ASN A 64 3.02 5.63 9.82
N PHE A 65 2.18 4.62 9.62
CA PHE A 65 2.35 3.30 10.19
C PHE A 65 3.29 2.46 9.32
N ASN A 66 4.37 1.94 9.90
CA ASN A 66 5.26 1.01 9.23
C ASN A 66 5.04 -0.41 9.76
N LYS A 67 4.72 -1.34 8.86
CA LYS A 67 4.56 -2.76 9.17
C LYS A 67 5.47 -3.61 8.30
N ARG A 68 6.29 -4.44 8.94
CA ARG A 68 7.13 -5.44 8.28
C ARG A 68 6.54 -6.85 8.49
N ILE A 69 6.35 -7.60 7.41
CA ILE A 69 5.71 -8.93 7.39
C ILE A 69 6.56 -9.86 6.52
N LYS A 70 6.78 -11.10 6.96
CA LYS A 70 7.62 -12.09 6.24
C LYS A 70 6.85 -12.94 5.23
N ASN A 71 5.52 -12.94 5.32
CA ASN A 71 4.64 -13.82 4.57
C ASN A 71 3.71 -13.01 3.65
N ASP A 72 3.68 -13.39 2.39
CA ASP A 72 2.93 -12.72 1.33
C ASP A 72 1.43 -12.73 1.63
N HIS A 73 0.85 -13.89 1.94
CA HIS A 73 -0.58 -14.03 2.24
C HIS A 73 -1.03 -13.18 3.44
N GLN A 74 -0.21 -13.14 4.50
CA GLN A 74 -0.47 -12.27 5.66
C GLN A 74 -0.40 -10.79 5.28
N SER A 75 0.54 -10.42 4.41
CA SER A 75 0.71 -9.05 3.93
C SER A 75 -0.46 -8.60 3.06
N ILE A 76 -0.92 -9.46 2.16
CA ILE A 76 -2.11 -9.24 1.34
C ILE A 76 -3.36 -9.10 2.21
N SER A 77 -3.54 -10.00 3.19
CA SER A 77 -4.68 -9.93 4.10
C SER A 77 -4.69 -8.64 4.92
N PHE A 78 -3.52 -8.23 5.43
CA PHE A 78 -3.35 -6.98 6.15
C PHE A 78 -3.66 -5.77 5.27
N LEU A 79 -3.08 -5.71 4.06
CA LEU A 79 -3.30 -4.62 3.12
C LEU A 79 -4.78 -4.53 2.71
N LYS A 80 -5.41 -5.66 2.39
CA LYS A 80 -6.83 -5.72 2.04
C LYS A 80 -7.72 -5.12 3.13
N ASN A 81 -7.48 -5.48 4.39
CA ASN A 81 -8.24 -4.93 5.51
C ASN A 81 -8.05 -3.41 5.62
N TYR A 82 -6.80 -2.94 5.56
CA TYR A 82 -6.51 -1.51 5.61
C TYR A 82 -7.17 -0.72 4.47
N ILE A 83 -7.14 -1.25 3.24
CA ILE A 83 -7.73 -0.58 2.09
C ILE A 83 -9.26 -0.56 2.19
N ASN A 84 -9.88 -1.64 2.67
CA ASN A 84 -11.32 -1.66 2.92
C ASN A 84 -11.74 -0.57 3.92
N ASP A 85 -10.95 -0.37 4.98
CA ASP A 85 -11.20 0.68 5.97
C ASP A 85 -11.09 2.10 5.38
N ILE A 86 -10.34 2.29 4.28
CA ILE A 86 -10.27 3.60 3.58
C ILE A 86 -11.44 3.77 2.61
N ILE A 87 -11.88 2.71 1.96
CA ILE A 87 -12.89 2.78 0.89
C ILE A 87 -14.30 2.97 1.47
N TYR A 88 -14.61 2.22 2.55
CA TYR A 88 -15.96 2.07 3.10
C TYR A 88 -16.21 2.86 4.39
N VAL A 89 -15.24 3.64 4.85
CA VAL A 89 -15.41 4.72 5.83
C VAL A 89 -15.60 6.04 5.08
#